data_AF-A0A2Z3JAD5-F1
#
_entry.id   AF-A0A2Z3JAD5-F1
#
_cell.length_a   1.000
_cell.length_b   1.000
_cell.length_c   1.000
_cell.angle_alpha   90.00
_cell.angle_beta   90.00
_cell.angle_gamma   90.00
#
_symmetry.space_group_name_H-M   'P 1'
#
loop_
_entity.id
_entity.type
_entity.pdbx_description
1 polymer ?
#
loop_
_entity_poly.entity_id
_entity_poly.type
_entity_poly.pdbx_seq_one_letter_code
_entity_poly.pdbx_strand_id
1 'polypeptide(L)'
;MKPERLSWVTVPLRLFTLLSVLGLLLLPFLGALLNLILGAVLGDASTTAEDAQIISWVRLFTGSTLWVLFFIGLAWTVFEYLTYRAVVAGLAWGRVAAIVIAVVGLLNFPFGTLLGVFLLIGAFDPAVQRYAAG
;
A
#
# COMPACT_ATOMS: atom_id res chain seq x y z
N MET A 1 -18.00 1.26 25.94
CA MET A 1 -17.19 2.50 25.92
C MET A 1 -15.99 2.28 25.00
N LYS A 2 -15.54 3.28 24.24
CA LYS A 2 -14.38 3.15 23.34
C LYS A 2 -13.08 3.16 24.18
N PRO A 3 -12.15 2.20 24.00
CA PRO A 3 -10.92 2.17 24.77
C PRO A 3 -9.95 3.25 24.29
N GLU A 4 -9.22 3.89 25.21
CA GLU A 4 -8.22 4.93 24.88
C GLU A 4 -7.12 4.39 23.94
N ARG A 5 -6.74 3.13 24.14
CA ARG A 5 -5.74 2.44 23.33
C ARG A 5 -6.21 2.06 21.91
N LEU A 6 -7.48 2.30 21.55
CA LEU A 6 -7.95 2.13 20.17
C LEU A 6 -7.21 3.04 19.18
N SER A 7 -6.69 4.18 19.67
CA SER A 7 -5.84 5.09 18.90
C SER A 7 -4.58 4.41 18.35
N TRP A 8 -4.05 3.40 19.03
CA TRP A 8 -2.85 2.65 18.64
C TRP A 8 -3.08 1.75 17.42
N VAL A 9 -4.33 1.41 17.11
CA VAL A 9 -4.70 0.68 15.88
C VAL A 9 -5.19 1.66 14.82
N THR A 10 -6.03 2.61 15.20
CA THR A 10 -6.72 3.48 14.25
C THR A 10 -5.83 4.57 13.66
N VAL A 11 -4.86 5.12 14.42
CA VAL A 11 -3.93 6.12 13.88
C VAL A 11 -2.99 5.48 12.86
N PRO A 12 -2.32 4.34 13.12
CA PRO A 12 -1.51 3.68 12.10
C PRO A 12 -2.30 3.25 10.87
N LEU A 13 -3.53 2.73 11.02
CA LEU A 13 -4.37 2.39 9.87
C LEU A 13 -4.67 3.60 8.97
N ARG A 14 -4.99 4.76 9.55
CA ARG A 14 -5.18 5.98 8.76
C ARG A 14 -3.90 6.40 8.03
N LEU A 15 -2.75 6.26 8.67
CA LEU A 15 -1.46 6.58 8.06
C LEU A 15 -1.16 5.62 6.91
N PHE A 16 -1.38 4.30 7.09
CA PHE A 16 -1.27 3.33 6.00
C PHE A 16 -2.17 3.72 4.82
N THR A 17 -3.46 3.97 5.05
CA THR A 17 -4.38 4.37 3.98
C THR A 17 -3.92 5.66 3.29
N LEU A 18 -3.47 6.66 4.04
CA LEU A 18 -2.98 7.92 3.47
C LEU A 18 -1.75 7.69 2.60
N LEU A 19 -0.78 6.92 3.09
CA LEU A 19 0.44 6.60 2.35
C LEU A 19 0.13 5.77 1.09
N SER A 20 -0.79 4.81 1.17
CA SER A 20 -1.25 4.02 0.03
C SER A 20 -1.92 4.91 -1.04
N VAL A 21 -2.79 5.84 -0.64
CA VAL A 21 -3.40 6.81 -1.56
C VAL A 21 -2.34 7.69 -2.21
N LEU A 22 -1.38 8.22 -1.45
CA LEU A 22 -0.29 9.01 -2.01
C LEU A 22 0.55 8.20 -3.00
N GLY A 23 0.85 6.94 -2.69
CA GLY A 23 1.54 6.03 -3.60
C GLY A 23 0.77 5.80 -4.90
N LEU A 24 -0.55 5.58 -4.81
CA LEU A 24 -1.41 5.43 -5.99
C LEU A 24 -1.45 6.70 -6.85
N LEU A 25 -1.47 7.88 -6.23
CA LEU A 25 -1.42 9.16 -6.95
C LEU A 25 -0.10 9.38 -7.69
N LEU A 26 1.00 8.75 -7.25
CA LEU A 26 2.31 8.84 -7.89
C LEU A 26 2.46 7.90 -9.10
N LEU A 27 1.66 6.83 -9.22
CA LEU A 27 1.74 5.87 -10.34
C LEU A 27 1.68 6.49 -11.75
N PRO A 28 0.76 7.42 -12.08
CA PRO A 28 0.74 8.03 -13.41
C PRO A 28 2.03 8.81 -13.73
N PHE A 29 2.66 9.42 -12.72
CA PHE A 29 3.92 10.13 -12.89
C PHE A 29 5.08 9.17 -13.14
N LEU A 30 5.09 7.97 -12.52
CA LEU A 30 6.05 6.92 -12.85
C LEU A 30 5.92 6.48 -14.31
N GLY A 31 4.71 6.31 -14.82
CA GLY A 31 4.48 5.95 -16.22
C GLY A 31 5.04 7.00 -17.19
N ALA A 32 4.79 8.28 -16.91
CA ALA A 32 5.34 9.38 -17.71
C ALA A 32 6.87 9.44 -17.64
N LEU A 33 7.45 9.28 -16.46
CA LEU A 33 8.90 9.26 -16.24
C LEU A 33 9.56 8.10 -16.99
N LEU A 34 9.00 6.89 -16.90
CA LEU A 34 9.50 5.71 -17.58
C LEU A 34 9.43 5.87 -19.10
N ASN A 35 8.34 6.42 -19.61
CA ASN A 35 8.21 6.73 -21.05
C ASN A 35 9.26 7.76 -21.51
N LEU A 36 9.57 8.76 -20.68
CA LEU A 36 10.59 9.76 -20.98
C LEU A 36 12.00 9.15 -21.00
N ILE A 37 12.35 8.34 -19.99
CA ILE A 37 13.65 7.68 -19.90
C ILE A 37 13.83 6.69 -21.05
N LEU A 38 12.86 5.81 -21.29
CA LEU A 38 12.92 4.83 -22.38
C LEU A 38 12.94 5.51 -23.76
N GLY A 39 12.22 6.61 -23.92
CA GLY A 39 12.26 7.43 -25.14
C GLY A 39 13.63 8.09 -25.38
N ALA A 40 14.31 8.52 -24.32
CA ALA A 40 15.66 9.09 -24.42
C ALA A 40 16.69 8.05 -24.86
N VAL A 41 16.58 6.80 -24.38
CA VAL A 41 17.45 5.69 -24.81
C VAL A 41 17.25 5.40 -26.29
N LEU A 42 16.00 5.33 -26.77
CA LEU A 42 15.70 5.12 -28.20
C LEU A 42 16.24 6.20 -29.13
N GLY A 43 16.47 7.42 -28.61
CA GLY A 43 17.03 8.53 -29.37
C GLY A 43 18.56 8.56 -29.44
N ASP A 44 19.25 7.67 -28.72
CA ASP A 44 20.71 7.58 -28.74
C ASP A 44 21.21 6.89 -30.03
N ALA A 45 22.26 7.46 -30.64
CA ALA A 45 22.88 6.96 -31.86
C ALA A 45 23.56 5.59 -31.67
N SER A 46 23.78 5.16 -30.42
CA SER A 46 24.31 3.85 -30.08
C SER A 46 23.26 2.72 -30.12
N THR A 47 21.97 3.06 -30.18
CA THR A 47 20.86 2.09 -30.11
C THR A 47 20.70 1.34 -31.42
N THR A 48 20.78 0.01 -31.38
CA THR A 48 20.56 -0.83 -32.56
C THR A 48 19.07 -1.08 -32.82
N ALA A 49 18.72 -1.62 -33.99
CA ALA A 49 17.35 -2.00 -34.31
C ALA A 49 16.79 -3.10 -33.38
N GLU A 50 17.67 -3.99 -32.90
CA GLU A 50 17.32 -5.03 -31.94
C GLU A 50 17.02 -4.44 -30.55
N ASP A 51 17.84 -3.49 -30.10
CA ASP A 51 17.61 -2.75 -28.84
C ASP A 51 16.28 -2.00 -28.86
N ALA A 52 15.95 -1.37 -29.99
CA ALA A 52 14.70 -0.64 -30.16
C ALA A 52 13.46 -1.54 -30.02
N GLN A 53 13.54 -2.78 -30.54
CA GLN A 53 12.48 -3.77 -30.39
C GLN A 53 12.34 -4.21 -28.92
N ILE A 54 13.45 -4.48 -28.23
CA ILE A 54 13.45 -4.84 -26.80
C ILE A 54 12.85 -3.72 -25.96
N ILE A 55 13.25 -2.47 -26.17
CA ILE A 55 12.74 -1.31 -25.42
C ILE A 55 11.23 -1.13 -25.66
N SER A 56 10.74 -1.36 -26.88
CA SER A 56 9.30 -1.33 -27.18
C SER A 56 8.53 -2.39 -26.38
N TRP A 57 9.06 -3.61 -26.26
CA TRP A 57 8.46 -4.64 -25.42
C TRP A 57 8.48 -4.26 -23.95
N VAL A 58 9.61 -3.76 -23.44
CA VAL A 58 9.73 -3.28 -22.06
C VAL A 58 8.67 -2.23 -21.78
N ARG A 59 8.51 -1.23 -22.66
CA ARG A 59 7.51 -0.17 -22.50
C ARG A 59 6.08 -0.71 -22.38
N LEU A 60 5.73 -1.70 -23.19
CA LEU A 60 4.41 -2.34 -23.15
C LEU A 60 4.18 -3.12 -21.85
N PHE A 61 5.13 -3.97 -21.46
CA PHE A 61 5.06 -4.74 -20.22
C PHE A 61 5.06 -3.85 -18.97
N THR A 62 5.87 -2.80 -18.96
CA THR A 62 5.90 -1.82 -17.88
C THR A 62 4.55 -1.10 -17.76
N GLY A 63 3.97 -0.67 -18.88
CA GLY A 63 2.65 -0.03 -18.89
C GLY A 63 1.55 -0.93 -18.32
N SER A 64 1.47 -2.19 -18.76
CA SER A 64 0.48 -3.15 -18.23
C SER A 64 0.73 -3.46 -16.74
N THR A 65 1.99 -3.59 -16.34
CA THR A 65 2.36 -3.88 -14.94
C THR A 65 1.94 -2.74 -14.02
N LEU A 66 2.12 -1.47 -14.43
CA LEU A 66 1.68 -0.32 -13.65
C LEU A 66 0.16 -0.31 -13.41
N TRP A 67 -0.64 -0.72 -14.40
CA TRP A 67 -2.09 -0.85 -14.23
C TRP A 67 -2.48 -1.98 -13.29
N VAL A 68 -1.83 -3.14 -13.40
CA VAL A 68 -2.06 -4.25 -12.45
C VAL A 68 -1.72 -3.81 -11.02
N LEU A 69 -0.58 -3.14 -10.83
CA LEU A 69 -0.19 -2.58 -9.54
C LEU A 69 -1.17 -1.52 -9.05
N PHE A 70 -1.72 -0.69 -9.93
CA PHE A 70 -2.76 0.28 -9.58
C PHE A 70 -4.00 -0.41 -9.01
N PHE A 71 -4.54 -1.42 -9.69
CA PHE A 71 -5.75 -2.10 -9.22
C PHE A 71 -5.51 -2.88 -7.93
N ILE A 72 -4.36 -3.55 -7.81
CA ILE A 72 -3.98 -4.24 -6.56
C ILE A 72 -3.84 -3.23 -5.42
N GLY A 73 -3.12 -2.13 -5.65
CA GLY A 73 -2.94 -1.08 -4.65
C GLY A 73 -4.26 -0.40 -4.27
N LEU A 74 -5.17 -0.22 -5.22
CA LEU A 74 -6.51 0.32 -4.97
C LEU A 74 -7.32 -0.64 -4.09
N ALA A 75 -7.35 -1.93 -4.43
CA ALA A 75 -8.02 -2.94 -3.62
C ALA A 75 -7.44 -3.00 -2.21
N TRP A 76 -6.11 -2.93 -2.08
CA TRP A 76 -5.41 -2.88 -0.80
C TRP A 76 -5.77 -1.63 0.01
N THR A 77 -5.80 -0.46 -0.62
CA THR A 77 -6.19 0.82 0.03
C THR A 77 -7.64 0.76 0.54
N VAL A 78 -8.55 0.20 -0.25
CA VAL A 78 -9.94 -0.02 0.16
C VAL A 78 -10.01 -0.98 1.35
N PHE A 79 -9.23 -2.06 1.32
CA PHE A 79 -9.14 -3.01 2.43
C PHE A 79 -8.64 -2.34 3.72
N GLU A 80 -7.61 -1.51 3.67
CA GLU A 80 -7.11 -0.72 4.81
C GLU A 80 -8.20 0.21 5.37
N TYR A 81 -8.91 0.93 4.49
CA TYR A 81 -9.99 1.83 4.88
C TYR A 81 -11.18 1.10 5.53
N LEU A 82 -11.61 -0.03 4.95
CA LEU A 82 -12.67 -0.86 5.51
C LEU A 82 -12.26 -1.45 6.86
N THR A 83 -11.00 -1.85 7.00
CA THR A 83 -10.44 -2.33 8.27
C THR A 83 -10.48 -1.24 9.34
N TYR A 84 -10.08 -0.01 9.00
CA TYR A 84 -10.21 1.13 9.90
C TYR A 84 -11.66 1.35 10.36
N ARG A 85 -12.62 1.34 9.43
CA ARG A 85 -14.05 1.49 9.74
C ARG A 85 -14.54 0.37 10.66
N ALA A 86 -14.14 -0.86 10.41
CA ALA A 86 -14.51 -2.03 11.19
C ALA A 86 -13.95 -1.98 12.62
N VAL A 87 -12.68 -1.62 12.77
CA VAL A 87 -12.04 -1.43 14.09
C VAL A 87 -12.72 -0.32 14.88
N VAL A 88 -13.06 0.81 14.25
CA VAL A 88 -13.80 1.89 14.91
C VAL A 88 -15.20 1.46 15.34
N ALA A 89 -15.87 0.62 14.54
CA ALA A 89 -17.17 0.05 14.85
C ALA A 89 -17.12 -1.07 15.91
N GLY A 90 -15.92 -1.57 16.26
CA GLY A 90 -15.75 -2.66 17.23
C GLY A 90 -15.97 -4.05 16.63
N LEU A 91 -15.91 -4.21 15.31
CA LEU A 91 -16.13 -5.51 14.68
C LEU A 91 -14.90 -6.42 14.82
N ALA A 92 -15.12 -7.67 15.21
CA ALA A 92 -14.05 -8.66 15.44
C ALA A 92 -13.15 -8.92 14.23
N TRP A 93 -13.72 -8.99 13.03
CA TRP A 93 -12.94 -9.18 11.80
C TRP A 93 -12.01 -8.00 11.51
N GLY A 94 -12.38 -6.79 11.93
CA GLY A 94 -11.57 -5.59 11.77
C GLY A 94 -10.22 -5.72 12.48
N ARG A 95 -10.20 -6.31 13.67
CA ARG A 95 -8.96 -6.58 14.41
C ARG A 95 -8.06 -7.57 13.68
N VAL A 96 -8.64 -8.65 13.16
CA VAL A 96 -7.88 -9.68 12.43
C VAL A 96 -7.27 -9.10 11.15
N ALA A 97 -8.07 -8.33 10.39
CA ALA A 97 -7.59 -7.62 9.20
C ALA A 97 -6.47 -6.62 9.56
N ALA A 98 -6.60 -5.92 10.69
CA ALA A 98 -5.58 -5.00 11.18
C ALA A 98 -4.25 -5.75 11.44
N ILE A 99 -4.29 -6.93 12.08
CA ILE A 99 -3.09 -7.76 12.29
C ILE A 99 -2.44 -8.16 10.96
N VAL A 100 -3.23 -8.55 9.96
CA VAL A 100 -2.71 -8.89 8.62
C VAL A 100 -2.00 -7.69 8.00
N ILE A 101 -2.62 -6.50 8.03
CA ILE A 101 -2.01 -5.25 7.53
C ILE A 101 -0.71 -4.95 8.28
N ALA A 102 -0.68 -5.14 9.60
CA ALA A 102 0.51 -4.95 10.41
C ALA A 102 1.66 -5.84 9.93
N VAL A 103 1.41 -7.15 9.79
CA VAL A 103 2.43 -8.14 9.41
C VAL A 103 2.97 -7.84 8.01
N VAL A 104 2.10 -7.51 7.05
CA VAL A 104 2.52 -7.09 5.71
C VAL A 104 3.32 -5.78 5.80
N GLY A 105 2.87 -4.83 6.62
CA GLY A 105 3.56 -3.57 6.86
C GLY A 105 4.97 -3.73 7.42
N LEU A 106 5.23 -4.77 8.23
CA LEU A 106 6.57 -5.04 8.76
C LEU A 106 7.63 -5.23 7.67
N LEU A 107 7.23 -5.66 6.47
CA LEU A 107 8.13 -5.85 5.32
C LEU A 107 8.54 -4.52 4.65
N ASN A 108 7.83 -3.43 4.92
CA ASN A 108 8.05 -2.13 4.29
C ASN A 108 8.85 -1.18 5.21
N PHE A 109 10.17 -1.36 5.25
CA PHE A 109 11.06 -0.59 6.11
C PHE A 109 11.40 0.82 5.54
N PRO A 110 11.46 1.87 6.38
CA PRO A 110 11.23 1.88 7.84
C PRO A 110 9.77 2.15 8.25
N PHE A 111 9.00 2.81 7.40
CA PHE A 111 7.70 3.39 7.80
C PHE A 111 6.65 2.32 8.10
N GLY A 112 6.51 1.33 7.22
CA GLY A 112 5.58 0.22 7.44
C GLY A 112 5.95 -0.61 8.66
N THR A 113 7.25 -0.79 8.94
CA THR A 113 7.70 -1.48 10.15
C THR A 113 7.27 -0.76 11.42
N LEU A 114 7.50 0.55 11.51
CA LEU A 114 7.08 1.34 12.67
C LEU A 114 5.56 1.30 12.86
N LEU A 115 4.80 1.57 11.80
CA LEU A 115 3.33 1.56 11.85
C LEU A 115 2.79 0.17 12.17
N GLY A 116 3.39 -0.88 11.60
CA GLY A 116 3.02 -2.27 11.85
C GLY A 116 3.22 -2.66 13.30
N VAL A 117 4.35 -2.29 13.92
CA VAL A 117 4.61 -2.55 15.35
C VAL A 117 3.56 -1.88 16.25
N PHE A 118 3.28 -0.59 16.04
CA PHE A 118 2.25 0.12 16.83
C PHE A 118 0.87 -0.53 16.68
N LEU A 119 0.53 -0.92 15.46
CA LEU A 119 -0.74 -1.54 15.13
C LEU A 119 -0.87 -2.92 15.79
N LEU A 120 0.21 -3.74 15.82
CA LEU A 120 0.24 -5.01 16.55
C LEU A 120 0.07 -4.80 18.07
N ILE A 121 0.78 -3.84 18.66
CA ILE A 121 0.65 -3.51 20.08
C ILE A 121 -0.81 -3.17 20.41
N GLY A 122 -1.44 -2.31 19.61
CA GLY A 122 -2.84 -1.95 19.79
C GLY A 122 -3.80 -3.12 19.56
N ALA A 123 -3.56 -3.95 18.54
CA ALA A 123 -4.44 -5.06 18.19
C ALA A 123 -4.43 -6.19 19.23
N PHE A 124 -3.29 -6.39 19.92
CA PHE A 124 -3.18 -7.36 21.00
C PHE A 124 -3.54 -6.81 22.38
N ASP A 125 -3.80 -5.51 22.53
CA ASP A 125 -4.18 -4.93 23.81
C ASP A 125 -5.52 -5.49 24.32
N PRO A 126 -5.59 -6.03 25.57
CA PRO A 126 -6.80 -6.66 26.10
C PRO A 126 -8.06 -5.78 26.07
N ALA A 127 -7.93 -4.46 26.23
CA ALA A 127 -9.07 -3.55 26.17
C ALA A 127 -9.61 -3.43 24.74
N VAL A 128 -8.72 -3.42 23.75
CA VAL A 128 -9.08 -3.45 22.32
C VAL A 128 -9.68 -4.80 21.93
N GLN A 129 -9.15 -5.91 22.44
CA GLN A 129 -9.72 -7.24 22.18
C GLN A 129 -11.16 -7.36 22.68
N ARG A 130 -11.44 -6.92 23.90
CA ARG A 130 -12.81 -6.94 24.46
C ARG A 130 -13.75 -6.02 23.68
N TYR A 131 -13.25 -4.87 23.22
CA TYR A 131 -14.02 -3.96 22.39
C TYR A 131 -14.33 -4.57 21.02
N ALA A 132 -13.38 -5.32 20.45
CA ALA A 132 -13.52 -6.02 19.16
C ALA A 132 -14.04 -7.47 19.30
N ALA A 133 -14.71 -7.81 20.40
CA ALA A 133 -15.31 -9.13 20.60
C ALA A 133 -16.84 -9.15 20.40
N GLY A 134 -17.45 -7.97 20.22
CA GLY A 134 -18.88 -7.81 19.93
C GLY A 134 -19.14 -7.80 18.43
#